data_AF-A0A0B8NWI5-F1
#
_entry.id   AF-A0A0B8NWI5-F1
#
_cell.length_a   1.000
_cell.length_b   1.000
_cell.length_c   1.000
_cell.angle_alpha   90.00
_cell.angle_beta   90.00
_cell.angle_gamma   90.00
#
_symmetry.space_group_name_H-M   'P 1'
#
loop_
_entity.id
_entity.type
_entity.pdbx_description
1 polymer ?
#
loop_
_entity_poly.entity_id
_entity_poly.type
_entity_poly.pdbx_seq_one_letter_code
_entity_poly.pdbx_strand_id
1 'polypeptide(L)'
;MHAIAHQLGAFYHVPHGRANAIVLPKVLGVIAQREPRFLAELLAQVFPKKSTGNVDKDAKLLVDMVEKLLVELDLPTVVKELNQTDITALADQAIKEAFGVYPVPVVMTRFECEEILRELVPE
;
A
#
# COMPACT_ATOMS: atom_id res chain seq x y z
N MET A 1 -2.27 -3.20 4.24
CA MET A 1 -2.23 -1.78 4.66
C MET A 1 -2.23 -1.64 6.18
N HIS A 2 -3.34 -1.91 6.88
CA HIS A 2 -3.47 -1.65 8.33
C HIS A 2 -2.31 -2.17 9.19
N ALA A 3 -1.87 -3.41 8.99
CA ALA A 3 -0.73 -3.97 9.73
C ALA A 3 0.53 -3.08 9.64
N ILE A 4 0.93 -2.69 8.42
CA ILE A 4 2.10 -1.81 8.22
C ILE A 4 1.86 -0.45 8.90
N ALA A 5 0.66 0.11 8.75
CA ALA A 5 0.30 1.39 9.37
C ALA A 5 0.33 1.35 10.91
N HIS A 6 -0.09 0.24 11.53
CA HIS A 6 0.02 0.04 12.97
C HIS A 6 1.49 -0.02 13.42
N GLN A 7 2.36 -0.68 12.65
CA GLN A 7 3.78 -0.73 12.99
C GLN A 7 4.46 0.65 12.89
N LEU A 8 4.14 1.43 11.86
CA LEU A 8 4.60 2.82 11.74
C LEU A 8 4.09 3.70 12.90
N GLY A 9 2.84 3.51 13.32
CA GLY A 9 2.28 4.20 14.48
C GLY A 9 2.92 3.79 15.81
N ALA A 10 3.25 2.50 15.96
CA ALA A 10 3.87 1.97 17.17
C ALA A 10 5.35 2.41 17.33
N PHE A 11 6.12 2.40 16.24
CA PHE A 11 7.55 2.73 16.27
C PHE A 11 7.82 4.23 16.23
N TYR A 12 7.04 4.98 15.45
CA TYR A 12 7.34 6.39 15.14
C TYR A 12 6.18 7.35 15.44
N HIS A 13 5.10 6.88 16.05
CA HIS A 13 3.93 7.70 16.38
C HIS A 13 3.29 8.40 15.16
N VAL A 14 3.44 7.81 13.96
CA VAL A 14 2.79 8.32 12.75
C VAL A 14 1.27 8.24 12.94
N PRO A 15 0.53 9.34 12.74
CA PRO A 15 -0.93 9.32 12.84
C PRO A 15 -1.54 8.26 11.91
N HIS A 16 -2.48 7.48 12.44
CA HIS A 16 -3.01 6.29 11.76
C HIS A 16 -3.53 6.58 10.34
N GLY A 17 -4.31 7.66 10.15
CA GLY A 17 -4.80 8.05 8.83
C GLY A 17 -3.68 8.38 7.84
N ARG A 18 -2.62 9.06 8.30
CA ARG A 18 -1.44 9.39 7.49
C ARG A 18 -0.66 8.15 7.09
N ALA A 19 -0.43 7.24 8.04
CA ALA A 19 0.27 5.98 7.78
C ALA A 19 -0.48 5.12 6.74
N ASN A 20 -1.80 4.99 6.88
CA ASN A 20 -2.63 4.27 5.91
C ASN A 20 -2.60 4.93 4.53
N ALA A 21 -2.74 6.26 4.46
CA ALA A 21 -2.72 6.99 3.19
C ALA A 21 -1.43 6.72 2.40
N ILE A 22 -0.27 6.82 3.06
CA ILE A 22 1.05 6.60 2.45
C ILE A 22 1.22 5.14 1.98
N VAL A 23 0.80 4.17 2.81
CA VAL A 23 0.99 2.74 2.55
C VAL A 23 0.04 2.21 1.47
N LEU A 24 -1.17 2.79 1.35
CA LEU A 24 -2.23 2.30 0.47
C LEU A 24 -1.78 2.11 -0.99
N PRO A 25 -1.24 3.12 -1.70
CA PRO A 25 -0.85 2.94 -3.10
C PRO A 25 0.20 1.85 -3.29
N LYS A 26 1.13 1.68 -2.34
CA LYS A 26 2.17 0.64 -2.40
C LYS A 26 1.59 -0.77 -2.27
N VAL A 27 0.65 -0.96 -1.35
CA VAL A 27 -0.08 -2.24 -1.22
C VAL A 27 -0.94 -2.52 -2.45
N LEU A 28 -1.61 -1.50 -3.00
CA LEU A 28 -2.36 -1.66 -4.26
C LEU A 28 -1.42 -2.01 -5.42
N GLY A 29 -0.20 -1.49 -5.45
CA GLY A 29 0.82 -1.88 -6.42
C GLY A 29 1.15 -3.38 -6.38
N VAL A 30 1.32 -3.96 -5.19
CA VAL A 30 1.52 -5.41 -5.03
C VAL A 30 0.31 -6.20 -5.51
N ILE A 31 -0.91 -5.75 -5.18
CA ILE A 31 -2.14 -6.39 -5.66
C ILE A 31 -2.24 -6.27 -7.18
N ALA A 32 -1.88 -5.13 -7.78
CA ALA A 32 -1.88 -4.95 -9.23
C ALA A 32 -0.91 -5.91 -9.93
N GLN A 33 0.22 -6.26 -9.31
CA GLN A 33 1.17 -7.20 -9.89
C GLN A 33 0.72 -8.66 -9.75
N ARG A 34 0.10 -9.01 -8.61
CA ARG A 34 -0.23 -10.42 -8.28
C ARG A 34 -1.64 -10.83 -8.63
N GLU A 35 -2.60 -9.92 -8.52
CA GLU A 35 -4.01 -10.15 -8.80
C GLU A 35 -4.64 -8.92 -9.47
N PRO A 36 -4.15 -8.52 -10.67
CA PRO A 36 -4.60 -7.30 -11.36
C PRO A 36 -6.11 -7.30 -11.66
N ARG A 37 -6.69 -8.49 -11.88
CA ARG A 37 -8.13 -8.64 -12.16
C ARG A 37 -9.00 -8.04 -11.05
N PHE A 38 -8.63 -8.25 -9.79
CA PHE A 38 -9.36 -7.69 -8.65
C PHE A 38 -9.45 -6.16 -8.72
N LEU A 39 -8.36 -5.48 -9.06
CA LEU A 39 -8.33 -4.01 -9.18
C LEU A 39 -9.00 -3.52 -10.47
N ALA A 40 -8.85 -4.24 -11.58
CA ALA A 40 -9.52 -3.89 -12.83
C ALA A 40 -11.05 -3.97 -12.68
N GLU A 41 -11.57 -5.01 -12.02
CA GLU A 41 -13.00 -5.14 -11.72
C GLU A 41 -13.49 -4.05 -10.77
N LEU A 42 -12.68 -3.68 -9.77
CA LEU A 42 -12.99 -2.56 -8.88
C LEU A 42 -13.03 -1.23 -9.65
N LEU A 43 -12.07 -0.97 -10.55
CA LEU A 43 -12.07 0.21 -11.40
C LEU A 43 -13.33 0.25 -12.29
N ALA A 44 -13.70 -0.86 -12.92
CA ALA A 44 -14.86 -0.93 -13.79
C ALA A 44 -16.18 -0.65 -13.03
N GLN A 45 -16.26 -1.05 -11.76
CA GLN A 45 -17.42 -0.78 -10.91
C GLN A 45 -17.50 0.67 -10.43
N VAL A 46 -16.38 1.23 -9.96
CA VAL A 46 -16.36 2.57 -9.35
C VAL A 46 -16.24 3.67 -10.40
N PHE A 47 -15.49 3.42 -11.47
CA PHE A 47 -15.20 4.36 -12.55
C PHE A 47 -15.43 3.74 -13.94
N PRO A 48 -16.66 3.33 -14.28
CA PRO A 48 -16.96 2.58 -15.51
C PRO A 48 -16.50 3.29 -16.79
N LYS A 49 -16.54 4.62 -16.82
CA LYS A 49 -16.09 5.42 -17.98
C LYS A 49 -14.57 5.47 -18.17
N LYS A 50 -13.79 5.05 -17.17
CA LYS A 50 -12.31 5.02 -17.21
C LYS A 50 -11.75 3.64 -17.53
N SER A 51 -12.54 2.58 -17.37
CA SER A 51 -12.11 1.22 -17.72
C SER A 51 -11.83 1.12 -19.21
N THR A 52 -10.68 0.55 -19.54
CA THR A 52 -10.22 0.33 -20.91
C THR A 52 -10.53 -1.09 -21.38
N GLY A 53 -10.95 -1.98 -20.47
CA GLY A 53 -11.15 -3.41 -20.72
C GLY A 53 -9.83 -4.21 -20.72
N ASN A 54 -8.68 -3.54 -20.58
CA ASN A 54 -7.40 -4.20 -20.40
C ASN A 54 -7.07 -4.30 -18.90
N VAL A 55 -6.93 -5.53 -18.41
CA VAL A 55 -6.79 -5.83 -16.98
C VAL A 55 -5.58 -5.13 -16.35
N ASP A 56 -4.39 -5.24 -16.96
CA ASP A 56 -3.16 -4.66 -16.38
C ASP A 56 -3.19 -3.13 -16.42
N LYS A 57 -3.70 -2.55 -17.51
CA LYS A 57 -3.86 -1.08 -17.63
C LYS A 57 -4.86 -0.54 -16.63
N ASP A 58 -5.99 -1.21 -16.44
CA ASP A 58 -7.04 -0.79 -15.53
C ASP A 58 -6.61 -0.94 -14.06
N ALA A 59 -5.92 -2.03 -13.72
CA ALA A 59 -5.33 -2.22 -12.40
C ALA A 59 -4.31 -1.12 -12.07
N LYS A 60 -3.39 -0.84 -13.01
CA LYS A 60 -2.42 0.25 -12.86
C LYS A 60 -3.10 1.62 -12.76
N LEU A 61 -4.12 1.88 -13.57
CA LEU A 61 -4.85 3.15 -13.55
C LEU A 61 -5.47 3.42 -12.17
N LEU A 62 -5.99 2.39 -11.50
CA LEU A 62 -6.53 2.56 -10.14
C LEU A 62 -5.43 2.94 -9.13
N VAL A 63 -4.25 2.31 -9.20
CA VAL A 63 -3.10 2.67 -8.36
C VAL A 63 -2.69 4.12 -8.62
N ASP A 64 -2.51 4.49 -9.90
CA ASP A 64 -2.09 5.83 -10.31
C ASP A 64 -3.11 6.90 -9.87
N MET A 65 -4.41 6.58 -9.87
CA MET A 65 -5.46 7.49 -9.37
C MET A 65 -5.35 7.74 -7.86
N VAL A 66 -4.99 6.71 -7.07
CA VAL A 66 -4.78 6.86 -5.63
C VAL A 66 -3.51 7.69 -5.36
N GLU A 67 -2.42 7.41 -6.05
CA GLU A 67 -1.18 8.21 -5.95
C GLU A 67 -1.43 9.67 -6.31
N LYS A 68 -2.18 9.92 -7.39
CA LYS A 68 -2.56 11.28 -7.78
C LYS A 68 -3.39 11.97 -6.70
N LEU A 69 -4.31 11.26 -6.06
CA LEU A 69 -5.12 11.82 -4.97
C LEU A 69 -4.25 12.24 -3.77
N LEU A 70 -3.22 11.46 -3.41
CA LEU A 70 -2.28 11.86 -2.36
C LEU A 70 -1.60 13.19 -2.69
N VAL A 71 -1.15 13.37 -3.94
CA VAL A 71 -0.53 14.62 -4.41
C VAL A 71 -1.52 15.79 -4.38
N GLU A 72 -2.75 15.58 -4.86
CA GLU A 72 -3.80 16.61 -4.86
C GLU A 72 -4.18 17.07 -3.44
N LEU A 73 -4.01 16.21 -2.44
CA LEU A 73 -4.26 16.50 -1.03
C LEU A 73 -3.03 17.01 -0.26
N ASP A 74 -1.91 17.26 -0.95
CA ASP A 74 -0.62 17.65 -0.34
C ASP A 74 -0.18 16.67 0.77
N LEU A 75 -0.46 15.38 0.55
CA LEU A 75 -0.04 14.34 1.48
C LEU A 75 1.39 13.91 1.18
N PRO A 76 2.22 13.72 2.22
CA PRO A 76 3.55 13.18 2.05
C PRO A 76 3.48 11.75 1.50
N THR A 77 4.50 11.36 0.76
CA THR A 77 4.66 10.01 0.19
C THR A 77 5.66 9.15 0.94
N VAL A 78 6.37 9.73 1.91
CA VAL A 78 7.39 9.10 2.75
C VAL A 78 7.09 9.30 4.24
N VAL A 79 7.72 8.48 5.08
CA VAL A 79 7.67 8.60 6.54
C VAL A 79 9.00 9.16 7.02
N LYS A 80 9.01 10.41 7.43
CA LYS A 80 10.25 11.15 7.77
C LYS A 80 11.08 10.46 8.86
N GLU A 81 10.41 9.82 9.80
CA GLU A 81 11.00 9.18 10.96
C GLU A 81 11.50 7.74 10.68
N LEU A 82 11.11 7.16 9.54
CA LEU A 82 11.38 5.76 9.23
C LEU A 82 12.87 5.54 8.93
N ASN A 83 13.48 4.60 9.65
CA ASN A 83 14.88 4.23 9.48
C ASN A 83 15.01 2.88 8.75
N GLN A 84 15.96 2.80 7.81
CA GLN A 84 16.27 1.55 7.10
C GLN A 84 16.63 0.39 8.04
N THR A 85 17.22 0.67 9.20
CA THR A 85 17.61 -0.37 10.17
C THR A 85 16.41 -1.09 10.79
N ASP A 86 15.25 -0.43 10.82
CA ASP A 86 14.06 -0.93 11.52
C ASP A 86 13.11 -1.71 10.60
N ILE A 87 13.34 -1.64 9.28
CA ILE A 87 12.49 -2.23 8.23
C ILE A 87 12.22 -3.72 8.48
N THR A 88 13.27 -4.49 8.79
CA THR A 88 13.20 -5.92 9.09
C THR A 88 12.21 -6.20 10.22
N ALA A 89 12.33 -5.47 11.33
CA ALA A 89 11.49 -5.66 12.51
C ALA A 89 10.03 -5.23 12.26
N LEU A 90 9.85 -4.09 11.59
CA LEU A 90 8.53 -3.59 11.18
C LEU A 90 7.81 -4.59 10.27
N ALA A 91 8.51 -5.13 9.27
CA ALA A 91 7.96 -6.11 8.34
C ALA A 91 7.54 -7.40 9.05
N ASP A 92 8.39 -7.93 9.92
CA ASP A 92 8.09 -9.14 10.71
C ASP A 92 6.83 -8.97 11.56
N GLN A 93 6.73 -7.84 12.27
CA GLN A 93 5.58 -7.57 13.12
C GLN A 93 4.30 -7.31 12.29
N ALA A 94 4.40 -6.64 11.15
CA ALA A 94 3.28 -6.42 10.24
C ALA A 94 2.76 -7.72 9.62
N ILE A 95 3.65 -8.61 9.17
CA ILE A 95 3.25 -9.92 8.62
C ILE A 95 2.60 -10.78 9.69
N LYS A 96 3.19 -10.82 10.89
CA LYS A 96 2.64 -11.55 12.04
C LYS A 96 1.22 -11.07 12.40
N GLU A 97 0.99 -9.76 12.35
CA GLU A 97 -0.32 -9.18 12.60
C GLU A 97 -1.34 -9.50 11.50
N ALA A 98 -0.93 -9.40 10.24
CA ALA A 98 -1.83 -9.61 9.10
C ALA A 98 -2.23 -11.08 8.92
N PHE A 99 -1.33 -12.01 9.21
CA PHE A 99 -1.50 -13.44 8.93
C PHE A 99 -2.69 -14.04 9.69
N GLY A 100 -3.70 -14.48 8.95
CA GLY A 100 -4.91 -15.11 9.50
C GLY A 100 -5.93 -14.14 10.12
N VAL A 101 -5.63 -12.83 10.17
CA VAL A 101 -6.52 -11.81 10.76
C VAL A 101 -7.24 -11.01 9.69
N TYR A 102 -6.56 -10.67 8.59
CA TYR A 102 -7.12 -9.79 7.57
C TYR A 102 -7.59 -10.52 6.31
N PRO A 103 -8.82 -10.28 5.84
CA PRO A 103 -9.30 -10.80 4.57
C PRO A 103 -8.73 -9.95 3.42
N VAL A 104 -7.56 -10.34 2.93
CA VAL A 104 -6.87 -9.66 1.83
C VAL A 104 -6.91 -10.51 0.55
N PRO A 105 -7.03 -9.89 -0.64
CA PRO A 105 -7.02 -10.63 -1.92
C PRO A 105 -5.64 -11.24 -2.21
N VAL A 106 -4.58 -10.68 -1.62
CA VAL A 106 -3.20 -11.13 -1.77
C VAL A 106 -2.55 -11.20 -0.39
N VAL A 107 -2.08 -12.38 -0.01
CA VAL A 107 -1.22 -12.55 1.17
C VAL A 107 0.19 -12.13 0.78
N MET A 108 0.62 -11.01 1.38
CA MET A 108 1.94 -10.42 1.16
C MET A 108 3.01 -11.22 1.90
N THR A 109 4.17 -11.37 1.27
CA THR A 109 5.37 -11.94 1.86
C THR A 109 6.10 -10.89 2.71
N ARG A 110 6.95 -11.37 3.62
CA ARG A 110 7.87 -10.51 4.38
C ARG A 110 8.72 -9.63 3.44
N PHE A 111 9.23 -10.19 2.36
CA PHE A 111 10.05 -9.46 1.38
C PHE A 111 9.27 -8.33 0.71
N GLU A 112 8.05 -8.58 0.20
CA GLU A 112 7.21 -7.52 -0.38
C GLU A 112 6.88 -6.42 0.64
N CYS A 113 6.69 -6.77 1.91
CA CYS A 113 6.48 -5.80 2.99
C CYS A 113 7.72 -4.93 3.23
N GLU A 114 8.92 -5.53 3.21
CA GLU A 114 10.19 -4.80 3.33
C GLU A 114 10.41 -3.85 2.15
N GLU A 115 10.13 -4.28 0.92
CA GLU A 115 10.24 -3.43 -0.26
C GLU A 115 9.32 -2.21 -0.16
N ILE A 116 8.05 -2.42 0.25
CA ILE A 116 7.14 -1.31 0.53
C ILE A 116 7.75 -0.35 1.56
N LEU A 117 8.24 -0.86 2.70
CA LEU A 117 8.83 -0.02 3.73
C LEU A 117 10.06 0.74 3.25
N ARG A 118 10.92 0.14 2.40
CA ARG A 118 12.07 0.81 1.79
C ARG A 118 11.67 1.99 0.92
N GLU A 119 10.59 1.86 0.16
CA GLU A 119 10.04 2.96 -0.65
C GLU A 119 9.50 4.13 0.18
N LEU A 120 9.22 3.91 1.47
CA LEU A 120 8.71 4.95 2.37
C LEU A 120 9.83 5.68 3.13
N VAL A 121 11.08 5.25 3.00
CA VAL A 121 12.24 5.91 3.62
C VAL A 121 12.53 7.21 2.86
N PRO A 122 12.74 8.35 3.55
CA PRO A 122 13.18 9.59 2.90
C PRO A 122 14.54 9.42 2.21
N GLU A 123 14.77 10.17 1.13
CA GLU A 123 16.10 10.27 0.49
C GLU A 123 17.18 10.79 1.45
#